data_AF-A0A0C1NRA0-F1
#
_entry.id   AF-A0A0C1NRA0-F1
#
_cell.length_a   1.000
_cell.length_b   1.000
_cell.length_c   1.000
_cell.angle_alpha   90.00
_cell.angle_beta   90.00
_cell.angle_gamma   90.00
#
_symmetry.space_group_name_H-M   'P 1'
#
loop_
_entity.id
_entity.type
_entity.pdbx_description
1 polymer ?
#
loop_
_entity_poly.entity_id
_entity_poly.type
_entity_poly.pdbx_seq_one_letter_code
_entity_poly.pdbx_strand_id
1 'polypeptide(L)'
;MNNNSGNPGLDVYLWDHLAGHLRLDEKRRFVFQYDAEWIRKKNAIPLSLHLPLRTDIYPDDLSRPFFSNLLPEAEVKRIIARRLQISASNDFAMLNSIGGECAGAVSVLPAGFVPVVKPGYQRLNEEELHRIITDLPKRPLMAGVEGMRLSLAGAQNKLPVYMEG
;
A
#
# COMPACT_ATOMS: atom_id res chain seq x y z
N MET A 1 -21.48 -16.28 -21.39
CA MET A 1 -20.01 -16.25 -21.47
C MET A 1 -19.56 -14.84 -21.13
N ASN A 2 -19.05 -14.59 -19.92
CA ASN A 2 -18.37 -13.33 -19.58
C ASN A 2 -17.17 -13.69 -18.69
N ASN A 3 -16.05 -14.00 -19.34
CA ASN A 3 -14.76 -14.20 -18.67
C ASN A 3 -14.16 -12.83 -18.40
N ASN A 4 -14.43 -12.25 -17.23
CA ASN A 4 -13.66 -11.12 -16.73
C ASN A 4 -12.70 -11.60 -15.63
N SER A 5 -11.72 -12.41 -16.03
CA SER A 5 -10.56 -12.75 -15.20
C SER A 5 -9.47 -11.68 -15.36
N GLY A 6 -9.87 -10.41 -15.35
CA GLY A 6 -8.98 -9.26 -15.40
C GLY A 6 -8.46 -8.98 -14.00
N ASN A 7 -7.14 -8.93 -13.86
CA ASN A 7 -6.46 -8.60 -12.60
C ASN A 7 -7.17 -7.39 -11.92
N PRO A 8 -7.79 -7.55 -10.74
CA PRO A 8 -8.59 -6.49 -10.14
C PRO A 8 -7.70 -5.27 -9.90
N GLY A 9 -8.21 -4.09 -10.27
CA GLY A 9 -7.53 -2.83 -9.98
C GLY A 9 -7.32 -2.64 -8.48
N LEU A 10 -6.45 -1.69 -8.14
CA LEU A 10 -6.25 -1.24 -6.77
C LEU A 10 -6.94 0.11 -6.57
N ASP A 11 -7.70 0.22 -5.50
CA ASP A 11 -8.29 1.48 -5.06
C ASP A 11 -7.28 2.20 -4.16
N VAL A 12 -7.06 3.48 -4.45
CA VAL A 12 -6.12 4.34 -3.74
C VAL A 12 -6.94 5.32 -2.91
N TYR A 13 -6.77 5.23 -1.61
CA TYR A 13 -7.43 6.09 -0.63
C TYR A 13 -6.45 7.11 -0.08
N LEU A 14 -6.98 8.30 0.21
CA LEU A 14 -6.34 9.27 1.09
C LEU A 14 -7.23 9.44 2.32
N TRP A 15 -6.70 9.11 3.48
CA TRP A 15 -7.48 8.83 4.69
C TRP A 15 -8.52 7.73 4.44
N ASP A 16 -9.80 8.04 4.58
CA ASP A 16 -10.93 7.14 4.36
C ASP A 16 -11.69 7.44 3.05
N HIS A 17 -11.14 8.31 2.19
CA HIS A 17 -11.76 8.71 0.94
C HIS A 17 -11.05 8.13 -0.27
N LEU A 18 -11.83 7.56 -1.19
CA LEU A 18 -11.32 7.13 -2.48
C LEU A 18 -10.75 8.33 -3.23
N ALA A 19 -9.44 8.31 -3.46
CA ALA A 19 -8.72 9.33 -4.20
C ALA A 19 -8.57 8.95 -5.67
N GLY A 20 -8.49 7.65 -5.99
CA GLY A 20 -8.39 7.19 -7.37
C GLY A 20 -8.16 5.69 -7.49
N HIS A 21 -7.77 5.27 -8.69
CA HIS A 21 -7.56 3.88 -9.03
C HIS A 21 -6.20 3.68 -9.69
N LEU A 22 -5.46 2.67 -9.23
CA LEU A 22 -4.23 2.18 -9.83
C LEU A 22 -4.51 0.86 -10.55
N ARG A 23 -4.15 0.78 -11.83
CA ARG A 23 -4.34 -0.40 -12.68
C ARG A 23 -3.05 -0.75 -13.40
N LEU A 24 -3.04 -1.94 -14.01
CA LEU A 24 -2.03 -2.32 -14.99
C LEU A 24 -2.65 -2.23 -16.39
N ASP A 25 -1.92 -1.65 -17.34
CA ASP A 25 -2.26 -1.74 -18.76
C ASP A 25 -1.94 -3.13 -19.34
N GLU A 26 -2.23 -3.35 -20.62
CA GLU A 26 -1.97 -4.61 -21.33
C GLU A 26 -0.48 -5.03 -21.30
N LYS A 27 0.42 -4.07 -21.16
CA LYS A 27 1.88 -4.28 -21.06
C LYS A 27 2.35 -4.40 -19.61
N ARG A 28 1.43 -4.54 -18.65
CA ARG A 28 1.70 -4.62 -17.20
C ARG A 28 2.37 -3.37 -16.62
N ARG A 29 2.11 -2.21 -17.21
CA ARG A 29 2.61 -0.91 -16.76
C ARG A 29 1.55 -0.20 -15.91
N PHE A 30 1.99 0.60 -14.95
CA PHE A 30 1.12 1.30 -14.02
C PHE A 30 0.32 2.37 -14.76
N VAL A 31 -0.96 2.44 -14.45
CA VAL A 31 -1.84 3.52 -14.89
C VAL A 31 -2.65 3.96 -13.68
N PHE A 32 -2.43 5.20 -13.25
CA PHE A 32 -3.18 5.79 -12.15
C PHE A 32 -4.17 6.83 -12.68
N GLN A 33 -5.36 6.90 -12.10
CA GLN A 33 -6.34 7.93 -12.41
C GLN A 33 -7.02 8.38 -11.13
N TYR A 34 -7.10 9.68 -10.91
CA TYR A 34 -7.89 10.24 -9.82
C TYR A 34 -9.38 9.93 -10.02
N ASP A 35 -10.08 9.71 -8.92
CA ASP A 35 -11.52 9.59 -8.91
C ASP A 35 -12.16 10.96 -9.19
N ALA A 36 -13.23 10.97 -10.00
CA ALA A 36 -13.89 12.21 -10.39
C ALA A 36 -14.48 12.96 -9.18
N GLU A 37 -15.03 12.24 -8.21
CA GLU A 37 -15.60 12.83 -7.00
C GLU A 37 -14.49 13.38 -6.10
N TRP A 38 -13.30 12.76 -6.08
CA TRP A 38 -12.13 13.32 -5.38
C TRP A 38 -11.75 14.69 -5.95
N ILE A 39 -11.57 14.79 -7.27
CA ILE A 39 -11.17 16.06 -7.93
C ILE A 39 -12.19 17.17 -7.67
N ARG A 40 -13.49 16.83 -7.59
CA ARG A 40 -14.56 17.80 -7.37
C ARG A 40 -14.64 18.32 -5.93
N LYS A 41 -13.97 17.69 -4.96
CA LYS A 41 -13.97 18.19 -3.58
C LYS A 41 -13.27 19.54 -3.49
N LYS A 42 -13.90 20.49 -2.81
CA LYS A 42 -13.35 21.86 -2.61
C LYS A 42 -11.95 21.87 -1.97
N ASN A 43 -11.67 20.88 -1.13
CA ASN A 43 -10.40 20.74 -0.40
C ASN A 43 -9.60 19.53 -0.89
N ALA A 44 -9.81 19.10 -2.14
CA ALA A 44 -9.03 18.02 -2.73
C ALA A 44 -7.54 18.41 -2.75
N ILE A 45 -6.69 17.47 -2.34
CA ILE A 45 -5.23 17.61 -2.44
C ILE A 45 -4.67 16.49 -3.33
N PRO A 46 -3.57 16.76 -4.06
CA PRO A 46 -2.89 15.72 -4.81
C PRO A 46 -2.20 14.73 -3.86
N LEU A 47 -2.08 13.46 -4.30
CA LEU A 47 -1.31 12.42 -3.60
C LEU A 47 0.18 12.76 -3.53
N SER A 48 0.69 13.47 -4.54
CA SER A 48 2.09 13.87 -4.66
C SER A 48 2.19 15.12 -5.52
N LEU A 49 3.23 15.93 -5.30
CA LEU A 49 3.56 17.07 -6.17
C LEU A 49 3.80 16.64 -7.62
N HIS A 50 4.23 15.39 -7.85
CA HIS A 50 4.42 14.81 -9.18
C HIS A 50 3.14 14.21 -9.79
N LEU A 51 2.06 14.13 -9.00
CA LEU A 51 0.74 13.66 -9.42
C LEU A 51 -0.30 14.74 -9.12
N PRO A 52 -0.25 15.93 -9.77
CA PRO A 52 -1.23 17.00 -9.53
C PRO A 52 -2.68 16.55 -9.81
N LEU A 53 -3.68 17.28 -9.31
CA LEU A 53 -5.07 16.90 -9.58
C LEU A 53 -5.41 17.14 -11.05
N ARG A 54 -5.83 16.08 -11.75
CA ARG A 54 -6.37 16.12 -13.11
C ARG A 54 -7.25 14.92 -13.40
N THR A 55 -8.11 15.05 -14.40
CA THR A 55 -9.01 13.97 -14.88
C THR A 55 -8.31 12.93 -15.72
N ASP A 56 -7.25 13.32 -16.44
CA ASP A 56 -6.49 12.45 -17.31
C ASP A 56 -5.65 11.43 -16.55
N ILE A 57 -5.43 10.27 -17.17
CA ILE A 57 -4.61 9.19 -16.61
C ILE A 57 -3.15 9.62 -16.43
N TYR A 58 -2.49 9.06 -15.42
CA TYR A 58 -1.06 9.07 -15.21
C TYR A 58 -0.46 7.78 -15.75
N PRO A 59 0.38 7.83 -16.80
CA PRO A 59 1.12 6.68 -17.30
C PRO A 59 2.19 6.21 -16.31
N ASP A 60 2.86 5.11 -16.64
CA ASP A 60 3.78 4.38 -15.75
C ASP A 60 4.97 5.23 -15.30
N ASP A 61 5.57 6.00 -16.20
CA ASP A 61 6.70 6.89 -15.93
C ASP A 61 6.39 7.95 -14.87
N LEU A 62 5.13 8.38 -14.77
CA LEU A 62 4.69 9.34 -13.75
C LEU A 62 4.14 8.67 -12.49
N SER A 63 3.41 7.55 -12.64
CA SER A 63 2.73 6.89 -11.52
C SER A 63 3.63 5.93 -10.74
N ARG A 64 4.42 5.11 -11.43
CA ARG A 64 5.26 4.08 -10.80
C ARG A 64 6.19 4.63 -9.72
N PRO A 65 6.93 5.74 -9.92
CA PRO A 65 7.85 6.24 -8.88
C PRO A 65 7.15 6.51 -7.55
N PHE A 66 5.95 7.09 -7.58
CA PHE A 66 5.18 7.35 -6.36
C PHE A 66 4.77 6.06 -5.65
N PHE A 67 4.13 5.14 -6.37
CA PHE A 67 3.59 3.92 -5.78
C PHE A 67 4.67 2.92 -5.36
N SER A 68 5.75 2.79 -6.13
CA SER A 68 6.90 1.95 -5.76
C SER A 68 7.60 2.45 -4.50
N ASN A 69 7.64 3.77 -4.27
CA ASN A 69 8.22 4.35 -3.06
C ASN A 69 7.35 4.19 -1.81
N LEU A 70 6.11 3.70 -1.93
CA LEU A 70 5.32 3.29 -0.78
C LEU A 70 5.80 1.95 -0.19
N LEU A 71 6.51 1.15 -1.00
CA LEU A 71 6.95 -0.20 -0.65
C LEU A 71 8.28 -0.20 0.11
N PRO A 72 8.58 -1.27 0.86
CA PRO A 72 9.91 -1.49 1.42
C PRO A 72 10.97 -1.68 0.31
N GLU A 73 12.23 -1.46 0.66
CA GLU A 73 13.36 -1.54 -0.27
C GLU A 73 14.34 -2.68 0.07
N ALA A 74 15.31 -2.91 -0.82
CA ALA A 74 16.48 -3.79 -0.61
C ALA A 74 16.13 -5.22 -0.12
N GLU A 75 16.78 -5.69 0.95
CA GLU A 75 16.56 -7.04 1.48
C GLU A 75 15.18 -7.20 2.12
N VAL A 76 14.63 -6.15 2.74
CA VAL A 76 13.30 -6.18 3.35
C VAL A 76 12.25 -6.54 2.32
N LYS A 77 12.29 -5.88 1.15
CA LYS A 77 11.41 -6.19 0.02
C LYS A 77 11.52 -7.65 -0.42
N ARG A 78 12.75 -8.18 -0.49
CA ARG A 78 13.02 -9.57 -0.90
C ARG A 78 12.48 -10.59 0.11
N ILE A 79 12.60 -10.32 1.41
CA ILE A 79 12.05 -11.17 2.47
C ILE A 79 10.52 -11.23 2.39
N ILE A 80 9.87 -10.07 2.25
CA ILE A 80 8.41 -9.98 2.12
C ILE A 80 7.94 -10.72 0.87
N ALA A 81 8.60 -10.49 -0.27
CA ALA A 81 8.29 -11.14 -1.53
C ALA A 81 8.32 -12.68 -1.42
N ARG A 82 9.39 -13.23 -0.80
CA ARG A 82 9.52 -14.68 -0.56
C ARG A 82 8.39 -15.21 0.33
N ARG A 83 8.05 -14.53 1.42
CA ARG A 83 6.97 -14.93 2.33
C ARG A 83 5.60 -14.96 1.66
N LEU A 84 5.33 -13.97 0.81
CA LEU A 84 4.05 -13.83 0.10
C LEU A 84 4.02 -14.61 -1.22
N GLN A 85 5.10 -15.32 -1.57
CA GLN A 85 5.25 -16.06 -2.83
C GLN A 85 5.02 -15.17 -4.07
N ILE A 86 5.45 -13.92 -4.01
CA ILE A 86 5.39 -12.95 -5.11
C ILE A 86 6.80 -12.61 -5.61
N SER A 87 6.91 -12.19 -6.88
CA SER A 87 8.19 -11.64 -7.37
C SER A 87 8.52 -10.32 -6.66
N ALA A 88 9.77 -10.16 -6.23
CA ALA A 88 10.26 -8.91 -5.63
C ALA A 88 10.24 -7.73 -6.61
N SER A 89 10.16 -7.98 -7.92
CA SER A 89 10.01 -6.95 -8.96
C SER A 89 8.55 -6.60 -9.28
N ASN A 90 7.58 -7.34 -8.73
CA ASN A 90 6.17 -7.12 -9.01
C ASN A 90 5.54 -6.19 -7.96
N ASP A 91 5.82 -4.90 -8.10
CA ASP A 91 5.34 -3.86 -7.18
C ASP A 91 3.81 -3.81 -7.07
N PHE A 92 3.10 -4.12 -8.17
CA PHE A 92 1.64 -4.16 -8.13
C PHE A 92 1.13 -5.27 -7.21
N ALA A 93 1.69 -6.48 -7.32
CA ALA A 93 1.33 -7.59 -6.44
C ALA A 93 1.76 -7.34 -4.98
N MET A 94 2.86 -6.61 -4.78
CA MET A 94 3.31 -6.17 -3.46
C MET A 94 2.30 -5.19 -2.84
N LEU A 95 1.90 -4.14 -3.58
CA LEU A 95 0.88 -3.17 -3.15
C LEU A 95 -0.45 -3.86 -2.87
N ASN A 96 -0.86 -4.80 -3.72
CA ASN A 96 -2.06 -5.59 -3.50
C ASN A 96 -2.02 -6.40 -2.18
N SER A 97 -0.83 -6.77 -1.72
CA SER A 97 -0.67 -7.59 -0.50
C SER A 97 -0.47 -6.73 0.77
N ILE A 98 0.39 -5.72 0.70
CA ILE A 98 0.84 -4.95 1.87
C ILE A 98 0.54 -3.45 1.80
N GLY A 99 -0.16 -2.97 0.78
CA GLY A 99 -0.42 -1.52 0.60
C GLY A 99 -1.48 -0.92 1.51
N GLY A 100 -2.05 -1.67 2.47
CA GLY A 100 -3.19 -1.19 3.26
C GLY A 100 -2.87 -0.07 4.25
N GLU A 101 -1.65 -0.08 4.80
CA GLU A 101 -1.14 0.89 5.75
C GLU A 101 0.21 1.40 5.24
N CYS A 102 0.19 2.36 4.32
CA CYS A 102 1.41 2.98 3.80
C CYS A 102 1.84 4.17 4.68
N ALA A 103 3.08 4.62 4.48
CA ALA A 103 3.55 5.88 5.08
C ALA A 103 2.64 7.06 4.68
N GLY A 104 2.27 7.89 5.65
CA GLY A 104 1.38 9.03 5.45
C GLY A 104 -0.10 8.64 5.58
N ALA A 105 -0.95 9.23 4.74
CA ALA A 105 -2.41 9.02 4.77
C ALA A 105 -2.90 8.14 3.61
N VAL A 106 -2.00 7.48 2.88
CA VAL A 106 -2.37 6.72 1.67
C VAL A 106 -2.59 5.26 2.01
N SER A 107 -3.66 4.69 1.46
CA SER A 107 -3.90 3.24 1.48
C SER A 107 -4.15 2.75 0.05
N VAL A 108 -3.51 1.65 -0.34
CA VAL A 108 -3.67 0.97 -1.62
C VAL A 108 -4.27 -0.40 -1.35
N LEU A 109 -5.54 -0.57 -1.73
CA LEU A 109 -6.35 -1.72 -1.40
C LEU A 109 -6.86 -2.42 -2.66
N PRO A 110 -7.12 -3.73 -2.63
CA PRO A 110 -7.80 -4.39 -3.72
C PRO A 110 -9.17 -3.73 -3.97
N ALA A 111 -9.60 -3.65 -5.23
CA ALA A 111 -10.89 -3.06 -5.58
C ALA A 111 -12.04 -3.66 -4.74
N GLY A 112 -12.90 -2.79 -4.22
CA GLY A 112 -14.04 -3.18 -3.37
C GLY A 112 -13.71 -3.37 -1.88
N PHE A 113 -12.43 -3.23 -1.49
CA PHE A 113 -12.04 -3.07 -0.09
C PHE A 113 -12.02 -1.58 0.26
N VAL A 114 -12.43 -1.26 1.49
CA VAL A 114 -12.38 0.09 2.06
C VAL A 114 -11.38 0.12 3.21
N PRO A 115 -10.73 1.26 3.51
CA PRO A 115 -9.89 1.40 4.67
C PRO A 115 -10.65 1.01 5.94
N VAL A 116 -10.05 0.14 6.75
CA VAL A 116 -10.63 -0.25 8.03
C VAL A 116 -10.37 0.89 9.01
N VAL A 117 -11.32 1.80 9.15
CA VAL A 117 -11.31 2.82 10.21
C VAL A 117 -11.86 2.20 11.50
N LYS A 118 -11.25 1.12 11.98
CA LYS A 118 -11.49 0.64 13.34
C LYS A 118 -10.38 1.20 14.24
N PRO A 119 -10.63 2.28 15.00
CA PRO A 119 -9.69 2.71 16.01
C PRO A 119 -9.55 1.59 17.04
N GLY A 120 -8.35 1.06 17.19
CA GLY A 120 -8.04 0.02 18.14
C GLY A 120 -6.58 -0.36 18.07
N TYR A 121 -5.90 -0.29 19.20
CA TYR A 121 -4.55 -0.81 19.34
C TYR A 121 -4.61 -2.19 19.98
N GLN A 122 -3.87 -3.16 19.43
CA GLN A 122 -3.59 -4.37 20.18
C GLN A 122 -2.56 -4.03 21.25
N ARG A 123 -2.97 -4.12 22.53
CA ARG A 123 -2.04 -3.92 23.64
C ARG A 123 -1.01 -5.05 23.61
N LEU A 124 0.27 -4.68 23.62
CA LEU A 124 1.39 -5.61 23.70
C LEU A 124 2.01 -5.50 25.09
N ASN A 125 2.28 -6.63 25.72
CA ASN A 125 3.17 -6.68 26.88
C ASN A 125 4.65 -6.73 26.43
N GLU A 126 5.57 -6.62 27.38
CA GLU A 126 7.01 -6.57 27.09
C GLU A 126 7.53 -7.86 26.43
N GLU A 127 7.03 -9.03 26.83
CA GLU A 127 7.41 -10.32 26.24
C GLU A 127 6.90 -10.47 24.80
N GLU A 128 5.69 -10.01 24.52
CA GLU A 128 5.11 -9.95 23.17
C GLU A 128 5.91 -9.00 22.29
N LEU A 129 6.20 -7.79 22.77
CA LEU A 129 7.01 -6.84 22.03
C LEU A 129 8.42 -7.39 21.75
N HIS A 130 9.04 -8.02 22.74
CA HIS A 130 10.35 -8.65 22.57
C HIS A 130 10.32 -9.73 21.49
N ARG A 131 9.35 -10.65 21.53
CA ARG A 131 9.18 -11.68 20.50
C ARG A 131 9.03 -11.10 19.11
N ILE A 132 8.21 -10.05 18.98
CA ILE A 132 7.99 -9.37 17.71
C ILE A 132 9.30 -8.77 17.19
N ILE A 133 10.06 -8.07 18.03
CA ILE A 133 11.33 -7.45 17.67
C ILE A 133 12.35 -8.52 17.23
N THR A 134 12.45 -9.63 17.97
CA THR A 134 13.33 -10.75 17.61
C THR A 134 12.98 -11.38 16.26
N ASP A 135 11.69 -11.42 15.92
CA ASP A 135 11.20 -11.99 14.66
C ASP A 135 11.24 -11.01 13.48
N LEU A 136 11.43 -9.71 13.69
CA LEU A 136 11.43 -8.70 12.62
C LEU A 136 12.38 -9.01 11.45
N PRO A 137 13.62 -9.49 11.65
CA PRO A 137 14.49 -9.84 10.53
C PRO A 137 13.92 -10.97 9.66
N LYS A 138 13.11 -11.86 10.25
CA LYS A 138 12.45 -12.96 9.53
C LYS A 138 11.08 -12.57 9.00
N ARG A 139 10.40 -11.62 9.65
CA ARG A 139 9.05 -11.15 9.36
C ARG A 139 8.96 -9.63 9.48
N PRO A 140 9.57 -8.88 8.55
CA PRO A 140 9.48 -7.43 8.57
C PRO A 140 8.03 -6.99 8.36
N LEU A 141 7.64 -5.92 9.05
CA LEU A 141 6.31 -5.29 8.95
C LEU A 141 5.15 -6.29 9.14
N MET A 142 5.36 -7.37 9.92
CA MET A 142 4.34 -8.39 10.14
C MET A 142 3.80 -9.01 8.85
N ALA A 143 4.61 -9.05 7.78
CA ALA A 143 4.16 -9.53 6.48
C ALA A 143 3.52 -10.92 6.57
N GLY A 144 2.31 -11.03 6.03
CA GLY A 144 1.48 -12.25 6.04
C GLY A 144 0.83 -12.57 7.39
N VAL A 145 0.79 -11.67 8.38
CA VAL A 145 -0.14 -11.79 9.51
C VAL A 145 -1.54 -11.44 9.01
N GLU A 146 -2.53 -12.26 9.33
CA GLU A 146 -3.93 -11.98 8.97
C GLU A 146 -4.38 -10.65 9.57
N GLY A 147 -5.01 -9.80 8.75
CA GLY A 147 -5.46 -8.47 9.16
C GLY A 147 -4.38 -7.38 9.17
N MET A 148 -3.10 -7.70 8.95
CA MET A 148 -2.01 -6.71 8.94
C MET A 148 -1.55 -6.41 7.50
N ARG A 149 -1.58 -5.14 7.09
CA ARG A 149 -1.17 -4.70 5.74
C ARG A 149 -0.20 -3.52 5.81
N LEU A 150 0.85 -3.65 6.60
CA LEU A 150 1.86 -2.60 6.85
C LEU A 150 2.86 -2.44 5.69
N SER A 151 3.03 -1.21 5.22
CA SER A 151 4.06 -0.78 4.29
C SER A 151 4.76 0.49 4.79
N LEU A 152 6.06 0.41 4.99
CA LEU A 152 6.86 1.55 5.45
C LEU A 152 8.19 1.58 4.70
N ALA A 153 8.43 2.67 3.97
CA ALA A 153 9.57 2.85 3.08
C ALA A 153 10.93 2.78 3.80
N GLY A 154 12.00 2.48 3.06
CA GLY A 154 13.37 2.36 3.57
C GLY A 154 13.86 0.90 3.71
N ALA A 155 15.15 0.77 4.02
CA ALA A 155 15.88 -0.51 3.95
C ALA A 155 16.07 -1.23 5.31
N GLN A 156 15.65 -0.60 6.41
CA GLN A 156 15.84 -1.13 7.77
C GLN A 156 14.63 -1.92 8.25
N ASN A 157 14.85 -2.92 9.12
CA ASN A 157 13.78 -3.61 9.81
C ASN A 157 13.18 -2.69 10.87
N LYS A 158 11.90 -2.34 10.71
CA LYS A 158 11.18 -1.46 11.62
C LYS A 158 9.74 -1.90 11.79
N LEU A 159 9.16 -1.50 12.91
CA LEU A 159 7.75 -1.69 13.23
C LEU A 159 7.20 -0.39 13.79
N PRO A 160 6.16 0.22 13.20
CA PRO A 160 5.46 1.32 13.82
C PRO A 160 4.68 0.81 15.03
N VAL A 161 4.82 1.49 16.18
CA VAL A 161 4.08 1.21 17.42
C VAL A 161 3.49 2.50 17.97
N TYR A 162 2.38 2.39 18.70
CA TYR A 162 1.80 3.48 19.48
C TYR A 162 2.22 3.32 20.94
N MET A 163 2.67 4.42 21.56
CA MET A 163 3.05 4.48 22.97
C MET A 163 2.08 5.41 23.68
N GLU A 164 1.39 4.90 24.70
CA GLU A 164 0.57 5.70 25.63
C GLU A 164 1.48 6.20 26.76
N GLY A 165 1.48 7.52 27.01
CA GLY A 165 2.32 8.19 28.01
C GLY A 165 1.55 8.59 29.25
#